data_AF-A0A934L2C7-F1
#
_entry.id   AF-A0A934L2C7-F1
#
_cell.length_a   1.000
_cell.length_b   1.000
_cell.length_c   1.000
_cell.angle_alpha   90.00
_cell.angle_beta   90.00
_cell.angle_gamma   90.00
#
_symmetry.space_group_name_H-M   'P 1'
#
loop_
_entity.id
_entity.type
_entity.pdbx_description
1 polymer ?
#
loop_
_entity_poly.entity_id
_entity_poly.type
_entity_poly.pdbx_seq_one_letter_code
_entity_poly.pdbx_strand_id
1 'polypeptide(L)'
;HGFGVLGHNGRGSAELAGLDADEHVLVAGTASKALGGHGGLVAGPRARIERILDRCAWTAGSTPPPVPVAAATAVALRIARNEPGLRARLHANAAALRARLQALGIALDPEAASTPIVALHAPRGRDVEDLHAALRDDGILVPVLGAYGGLKEKMLRIAVFATHEPAHLDALADALRQRM
;
A
#
# COMPACT_ATOMS: atom_id res chain seq x y z
N HIS A 1 6.08 -0.89 2.43
CA HIS A 1 4.77 -1.09 1.76
C HIS A 1 4.88 -1.69 0.36
N GLY A 2 6.05 -2.17 -0.08
CA GLY A 2 6.20 -2.69 -1.45
C GLY A 2 5.80 -4.15 -1.65
N PHE A 3 5.78 -4.99 -0.61
CA PHE A 3 5.49 -6.42 -0.76
C PHE A 3 4.07 -6.67 -1.30
N GLY A 4 3.96 -7.49 -2.35
CA GLY A 4 2.74 -7.72 -3.13
C GLY A 4 2.43 -6.65 -4.18
N VAL A 5 3.20 -5.55 -4.23
CA VAL A 5 2.85 -4.33 -4.98
C VAL A 5 3.94 -3.92 -5.96
N LEU A 6 5.19 -3.79 -5.50
CA LEU A 6 6.31 -3.27 -6.29
C LEU A 6 7.16 -4.42 -6.85
N GLY A 7 7.84 -4.14 -7.96
CA GLY A 7 8.64 -5.11 -8.69
C GLY A 7 7.80 -5.99 -9.61
N HIS A 8 8.46 -6.62 -10.59
CA HIS A 8 7.79 -7.42 -11.61
C HIS A 8 6.97 -8.56 -10.98
N ASN A 9 7.53 -9.24 -9.98
CA ASN A 9 6.92 -10.36 -9.28
C ASN A 9 6.22 -9.95 -7.97
N GLY A 10 6.20 -8.66 -7.62
CA GLY A 10 5.59 -8.19 -6.37
C GLY A 10 6.46 -8.47 -5.13
N ARG A 11 7.77 -8.71 -5.27
CA ARG A 11 8.68 -8.96 -4.14
C ARG A 11 9.02 -7.68 -3.37
N GLY A 12 8.69 -6.51 -3.92
CA GLY A 12 8.80 -5.23 -3.25
C GLY A 12 9.91 -4.35 -3.80
N SER A 13 10.34 -3.39 -2.99
CA SER A 13 11.31 -2.36 -3.39
C SER A 13 12.69 -2.94 -3.68
N ALA A 14 13.10 -4.03 -3.03
CA ALA A 14 14.38 -4.68 -3.31
C ALA A 14 14.41 -5.23 -4.75
N GLU A 15 13.34 -5.90 -5.20
CA GLU A 15 13.21 -6.36 -6.60
C GLU A 15 13.15 -5.18 -7.57
N LEU A 16 12.38 -4.13 -7.23
CA LEU A 16 12.31 -2.92 -8.05
C LEU A 16 13.69 -2.25 -8.25
N ALA A 17 14.55 -2.33 -7.24
CA ALA A 17 15.93 -1.83 -7.28
C ALA A 17 16.95 -2.83 -7.85
N GLY A 18 16.54 -4.05 -8.24
CA GLY A 18 17.44 -5.09 -8.73
C GLY A 18 18.32 -5.74 -7.67
N LEU A 19 17.91 -5.68 -6.39
CA LEU A 19 18.67 -6.16 -5.23
C LEU A 19 18.12 -7.47 -4.63
N ASP A 20 17.09 -8.08 -5.23
CA ASP A 20 16.43 -9.27 -4.65
C ASP A 20 17.26 -10.56 -4.74
N ALA A 21 18.33 -10.56 -5.54
CA ALA A 21 19.33 -11.63 -5.61
C ALA A 21 20.57 -11.38 -4.72
N ASP A 22 20.67 -10.21 -4.08
CA ASP A 22 21.82 -9.87 -3.24
C ASP A 22 21.78 -10.63 -1.91
N GLU A 23 22.80 -11.46 -1.65
CA GLU A 23 22.89 -12.25 -0.43
C GLU A 23 23.11 -11.41 0.83
N HIS A 24 23.45 -10.13 0.71
CA HIS A 24 23.58 -9.19 1.82
C HIS A 24 22.26 -8.51 2.18
N VAL A 25 21.22 -8.67 1.36
CA VAL A 25 19.92 -8.05 1.57
C VAL A 25 18.97 -8.98 2.33
N LEU A 26 18.33 -8.42 3.36
CA LEU A 26 17.19 -9.02 4.05
C LEU A 26 15.97 -8.15 3.77
N VAL A 27 14.86 -8.77 3.38
CA VAL A 27 13.59 -8.09 3.12
C VAL A 27 12.63 -8.37 4.26
N ALA A 28 12.22 -7.31 4.96
CA ALA A 28 11.14 -7.38 5.93
C ALA A 28 9.81 -6.94 5.27
N GLY A 29 8.74 -7.64 5.61
CA GLY A 29 7.40 -7.41 5.08
C GLY A 29 6.31 -7.70 6.10
N THR A 30 5.07 -7.46 5.68
CA THR A 30 3.89 -7.83 6.48
C THR A 30 2.87 -8.50 5.59
N ALA A 31 2.18 -9.49 6.13
CA ALA A 31 1.06 -10.14 5.48
C ALA A 31 -0.25 -9.37 5.63
N SER A 32 -0.36 -8.41 6.57
CA SER A 32 -1.63 -7.73 6.88
C SER A 32 -2.04 -6.60 5.94
N LYS A 33 -1.34 -6.42 4.82
CA LYS A 33 -1.59 -5.35 3.85
C LYS A 33 -2.04 -5.92 2.51
N ALA A 34 -1.16 -5.91 1.50
CA ALA A 34 -1.49 -6.38 0.16
C ALA A 34 -2.01 -7.83 0.10
N LEU A 35 -1.63 -8.66 1.08
CA LEU A 35 -2.08 -10.05 1.17
C LEU A 35 -3.35 -10.26 1.99
N GLY A 36 -3.80 -9.29 2.79
CA GLY A 36 -4.95 -9.46 3.69
C GLY A 36 -4.80 -10.58 4.73
N GLY A 37 -3.57 -11.07 4.96
CA GLY A 37 -3.24 -12.10 5.94
C GLY A 37 -2.84 -11.51 7.29
N HIS A 38 -2.00 -12.21 8.04
CA HIS A 38 -1.52 -11.76 9.35
C HIS A 38 -0.05 -12.12 9.57
N GLY A 39 0.65 -11.27 10.32
CA GLY A 39 2.04 -11.49 10.72
C GLY A 39 3.07 -10.65 9.95
N GLY A 40 4.30 -10.69 10.47
CA GLY A 40 5.50 -10.16 9.84
C GLY A 40 6.24 -11.24 9.07
N LEU A 41 7.02 -10.83 8.08
CA LEU A 41 7.82 -11.71 7.24
C LEU A 41 9.24 -11.16 7.18
N VAL A 42 10.23 -12.04 7.25
CA VAL A 42 11.62 -11.72 6.91
C VAL A 42 12.09 -12.76 5.91
N ALA A 43 12.56 -12.30 4.75
CA ALA A 43 13.06 -13.15 3.67
C ALA A 43 14.51 -12.79 3.35
N GLY A 44 15.31 -13.80 3.03
CA GLY A 44 16.72 -13.65 2.68
C GLY A 44 17.44 -15.00 2.72
N PRO A 45 18.78 -15.01 2.65
CA PRO A 45 19.55 -16.25 2.61
C PRO A 45 19.31 -17.10 3.86
N ARG A 46 19.19 -18.41 3.66
CA ARG A 46 18.85 -19.38 4.71
C ARG A 46 19.74 -19.25 5.94
N ALA A 47 21.06 -19.17 5.76
CA ALA A 47 22.01 -19.02 6.86
C ALA A 47 21.80 -17.74 7.69
N ARG A 48 21.27 -16.66 7.10
CA ARG A 48 20.92 -15.44 7.84
C ARG A 48 19.62 -15.60 8.62
N ILE A 49 18.62 -16.22 8.01
CA ILE A 49 17.33 -16.50 8.67
C ILE A 49 17.52 -17.45 9.86
N GLU A 50 18.30 -18.51 9.71
CA GLU A 50 18.64 -19.45 10.80
C GLU A 50 19.34 -18.70 11.95
N ARG A 51 20.33 -17.86 11.66
CA ARG A 51 20.97 -17.02 12.71
C ARG A 51 20.00 -16.06 13.40
N ILE A 52 18.98 -15.54 12.70
CA ILE A 52 17.94 -14.70 13.31
C ILE A 52 17.08 -15.54 14.25
N LEU A 53 16.64 -16.73 13.83
CA LEU A 53 15.83 -17.63 14.65
C LEU A 53 16.58 -18.07 15.91
N ASP A 54 17.88 -18.38 15.78
CA ASP A 54 18.71 -18.81 16.92
C ASP A 54 18.92 -17.70 17.97
N ARG A 55 18.94 -16.43 17.54
CA ARG A 55 19.27 -15.29 18.42
C ARG A 55 18.08 -14.44 18.84
N CYS A 56 16.96 -14.51 18.12
CA CYS A 56 15.81 -13.64 18.36
C CYS A 56 14.89 -14.22 19.44
N ALA A 57 15.08 -13.76 20.68
CA ALA A 57 14.25 -14.16 21.82
C ALA A 57 12.74 -13.92 21.59
N TRP A 58 12.36 -12.95 20.76
CA TRP A 58 10.96 -12.69 20.43
C TRP A 58 10.32 -13.81 19.63
N THR A 59 11.07 -14.51 18.78
CA THR A 59 10.55 -15.66 18.03
C THR A 59 10.33 -16.88 18.92
N ALA A 60 11.24 -17.12 19.87
CA ALA A 60 11.15 -18.22 20.82
C ALA A 60 10.09 -18.00 21.91
N GLY A 61 9.87 -16.74 22.32
CA GLY A 61 8.95 -16.38 23.41
C GLY A 61 7.53 -16.01 22.99
N SER A 62 7.21 -16.03 21.69
CA SER A 62 5.88 -15.66 21.19
C SER A 62 5.03 -16.87 20.81
N THR A 63 3.73 -16.79 21.11
CA THR A 63 2.75 -17.77 20.61
C THR A 63 2.66 -17.69 19.08
N PRO A 64 2.75 -18.82 18.35
CA PRO A 64 2.55 -18.83 16.91
C PRO A 64 1.17 -18.30 16.49
N PRO A 65 1.01 -17.77 15.26
CA PRO A 65 -0.30 -17.38 14.77
C PRO A 65 -1.26 -18.57 14.73
N PRO A 66 -2.57 -18.37 14.99
CA PRO A 66 -3.56 -19.45 14.89
C PRO A 66 -3.49 -20.15 13.53
N VAL A 67 -3.63 -21.48 13.53
CA VAL A 67 -3.52 -22.31 12.31
C VAL A 67 -4.40 -21.81 11.15
N PRO A 68 -5.68 -21.43 11.36
CA PRO A 68 -6.51 -20.89 10.28
C PRO A 68 -5.96 -19.60 9.67
N VAL A 69 -5.37 -18.74 10.49
CA VAL A 69 -4.79 -17.46 10.07
C VAL A 69 -3.50 -17.67 9.27
N ALA A 70 -2.66 -18.61 9.70
CA ALA A 70 -1.47 -19.03 8.96
C ALA A 70 -1.84 -19.64 7.61
N ALA A 71 -2.87 -20.50 7.57
CA ALA A 71 -3.37 -21.10 6.34
C ALA A 71 -3.93 -20.05 5.36
N ALA A 72 -4.74 -19.11 5.84
CA ALA A 72 -5.25 -18.01 5.02
C ALA A 72 -4.11 -17.16 4.44
N THR A 73 -3.09 -16.86 5.25
CA THR A 73 -1.90 -16.11 4.80
C THR A 73 -1.10 -16.87 3.73
N ALA A 74 -0.95 -18.19 3.88
CA ALA A 74 -0.30 -19.04 2.87
C ALA A 74 -1.08 -19.07 1.54
N VAL A 75 -2.42 -19.10 1.61
CA VAL A 75 -3.28 -19.00 0.42
C VAL A 75 -3.13 -17.64 -0.26
N ALA A 76 -3.13 -16.54 0.51
CA ALA A 76 -2.94 -15.20 -0.03
C ALA A 76 -1.58 -15.03 -0.74
N LEU A 77 -0.50 -15.59 -0.18
CA LEU A 77 0.81 -15.62 -0.84
C LEU A 77 0.77 -16.36 -2.18
N ARG A 78 0.05 -17.49 -2.23
CA ARG A 78 -0.11 -18.28 -3.47
C ARG A 78 -0.91 -17.51 -4.51
N ILE A 79 -1.99 -16.83 -4.12
CA ILE A 79 -2.78 -15.97 -5.02
C ILE A 79 -1.90 -14.84 -5.57
N ALA A 80 -1.20 -14.11 -4.70
CA ALA A 80 -0.35 -12.98 -5.12
C ALA A 80 0.76 -13.40 -6.10
N ARG A 81 1.28 -14.62 -5.97
CA ARG A 81 2.28 -15.19 -6.89
C ARG A 81 1.66 -15.64 -8.22
N ASN A 82 0.49 -16.27 -8.19
CA ASN A 82 -0.09 -16.93 -9.35
C ASN A 82 -1.03 -16.03 -10.16
N GLU A 83 -1.48 -14.90 -9.61
CA GLU A 83 -2.42 -13.97 -10.24
C GLU A 83 -1.80 -12.58 -10.45
N PRO A 84 -0.81 -12.43 -11.36
CA PRO A 84 -0.15 -11.14 -11.61
C PRO A 84 -1.14 -10.06 -12.12
N GLY A 85 -2.27 -10.46 -12.69
CA GLY A 85 -3.33 -9.56 -13.13
C GLY A 85 -3.89 -8.67 -12.02
N LEU A 86 -3.89 -9.12 -10.76
CA LEU A 86 -4.33 -8.29 -9.62
C LEU A 86 -3.40 -7.08 -9.43
N ARG A 87 -2.08 -7.30 -9.51
CA ARG A 87 -1.07 -6.24 -9.41
C ARG A 87 -1.09 -5.31 -10.63
N ALA A 88 -1.27 -5.86 -11.83
CA ALA A 88 -1.43 -5.04 -13.03
C ALA A 88 -2.65 -4.12 -12.93
N ARG A 89 -3.80 -4.64 -12.48
CA ARG A 89 -5.03 -3.86 -12.28
C ARG A 89 -4.88 -2.82 -11.18
N LEU A 90 -4.20 -3.13 -10.08
CA LEU A 90 -3.85 -2.18 -9.03
C LEU A 90 -3.10 -0.96 -9.58
N HIS A 91 -2.04 -1.19 -10.37
CA HIS A 91 -1.24 -0.12 -10.95
C HIS A 91 -2.00 0.66 -12.02
N ALA A 92 -2.79 -0.02 -12.86
CA ALA A 92 -3.66 0.62 -13.83
C ALA A 92 -4.68 1.55 -13.15
N ASN A 93 -5.32 1.09 -12.08
CA ASN A 93 -6.25 1.90 -11.29
C ASN A 93 -5.56 3.10 -10.63
N ALA A 94 -4.34 2.91 -10.11
CA ALA A 94 -3.57 4.00 -9.50
C ALA A 94 -3.21 5.07 -10.54
N ALA A 95 -2.73 4.67 -11.72
CA ALA A 95 -2.46 5.58 -12.82
C ALA A 95 -3.73 6.30 -13.31
N ALA A 96 -4.85 5.57 -13.43
CA ALA A 96 -6.14 6.10 -13.86
C ALA A 96 -6.70 7.14 -12.88
N LEU A 97 -6.54 6.92 -11.57
CA LEU A 97 -6.91 7.92 -10.56
C LEU A 97 -6.01 9.15 -10.66
N ARG A 98 -4.69 8.97 -10.75
CA ARG A 98 -3.74 10.09 -10.87
C ARG A 98 -4.05 10.98 -12.08
N ALA A 99 -4.33 10.37 -13.24
CA ALA A 99 -4.69 11.10 -14.44
C ALA A 99 -5.96 11.94 -14.26
N ARG A 100 -6.99 11.41 -13.59
CA ARG A 100 -8.21 12.16 -13.26
C ARG A 100 -7.91 13.36 -12.37
N LEU A 101 -7.15 13.14 -11.30
CA LEU A 101 -6.79 14.20 -10.35
C LEU A 101 -5.92 15.29 -11.01
N GLN A 102 -4.96 14.91 -11.84
CA GLN A 102 -4.15 15.86 -12.62
C GLN A 102 -4.99 16.67 -13.61
N ALA A 103 -6.01 16.05 -14.24
CA ALA A 103 -6.95 16.76 -15.10
C ALA A 103 -7.82 17.78 -14.34
N LEU A 104 -7.95 17.66 -13.02
CA LEU A 104 -8.57 18.66 -12.14
C LEU A 104 -7.60 19.77 -11.71
N GLY A 105 -6.35 19.76 -12.19
CA GLY A 105 -5.31 20.72 -11.78
C GLY A 105 -4.66 20.40 -10.44
N ILE A 106 -4.87 19.21 -9.89
CA ILE A 106 -4.28 18.79 -8.62
C ILE A 106 -2.81 18.43 -8.83
N ALA A 107 -1.93 19.15 -8.14
CA ALA A 107 -0.51 18.81 -8.09
C ALA A 107 -0.31 17.51 -7.30
N LEU A 108 0.23 16.50 -7.96
CA LEU A 108 0.62 15.23 -7.34
C LEU A 108 2.13 15.08 -7.40
N ASP A 109 2.70 14.43 -6.39
CA ASP A 109 4.11 14.04 -6.38
C ASP A 109 4.42 13.07 -7.56
N PRO A 110 5.27 13.46 -8.51
CA PRO A 110 5.67 12.59 -9.63
C PRO A 110 6.43 11.34 -9.17
N GLU A 111 7.20 11.40 -8.08
CA GLU A 111 7.99 10.27 -7.59
C GLU A 111 7.10 9.19 -6.95
N ALA A 112 5.94 9.59 -6.42
CA ALA A 112 4.94 8.68 -5.86
C ALA A 112 4.17 7.88 -6.92
N ALA A 113 4.35 8.17 -8.22
CA ALA A 113 3.63 7.54 -9.33
C ALA A 113 3.79 6.01 -9.38
N SER A 114 4.89 5.49 -8.85
CA SER A 114 5.19 4.05 -8.79
C SER A 114 4.40 3.28 -7.72
N THR A 115 3.59 3.97 -6.90
CA THR A 115 2.86 3.36 -5.77
C THR A 115 1.34 3.55 -5.90
N PRO A 116 0.53 2.61 -5.36
CA PRO A 116 -0.93 2.71 -5.33
C PRO A 116 -1.45 3.62 -4.19
N ILE A 117 -0.62 4.52 -3.68
CA ILE A 117 -1.00 5.50 -2.65
C ILE A 117 -0.98 6.89 -3.26
N VAL A 118 -2.13 7.58 -3.24
CA VAL A 118 -2.22 8.97 -3.67
C VAL A 118 -2.32 9.86 -2.42
N ALA A 119 -1.34 10.74 -2.28
CA ALA A 119 -1.29 11.78 -1.28
C ALA A 119 -2.03 13.02 -1.80
N LEU A 120 -3.07 13.46 -1.10
CA LEU A 120 -3.82 14.65 -1.47
C LEU A 120 -3.83 15.66 -0.32
N HIS A 121 -3.20 16.80 -0.54
CA HIS A 121 -3.25 17.94 0.36
C HIS A 121 -4.50 18.78 0.05
N ALA A 122 -5.05 19.44 1.07
CA ALA A 122 -6.14 20.37 0.85
C ALA A 122 -5.65 21.58 0.01
N PRO A 123 -6.50 22.15 -0.84
CA PRO A 123 -6.23 23.45 -1.48
C PRO A 123 -5.92 24.54 -0.45
N ARG A 124 -5.18 25.57 -0.87
CA ARG A 124 -4.88 26.71 0.00
C ARG A 124 -6.17 27.31 0.59
N GLY A 125 -6.18 27.48 1.91
CA GLY A 125 -7.31 28.07 2.63
C GLY A 125 -8.45 27.11 2.97
N ARG A 126 -8.33 25.80 2.69
CA ARG A 126 -9.26 24.76 3.14
C ARG A 126 -8.62 23.80 4.13
N ASP A 127 -9.41 23.34 5.10
CA ASP A 127 -9.01 22.24 5.98
C ASP A 127 -9.25 20.90 5.26
N VAL A 128 -8.28 19.99 5.40
CA VAL A 128 -8.40 18.63 4.89
C VAL A 128 -9.49 17.84 5.63
N GLU A 129 -9.78 18.19 6.88
CA GLU A 129 -10.84 17.58 7.69
C GLU A 129 -12.23 17.91 7.14
N ASP A 130 -12.45 19.13 6.66
CA ASP A 130 -13.71 19.52 6.01
C ASP A 130 -13.90 18.74 4.71
N LEU A 131 -12.83 18.60 3.92
CA LEU A 131 -12.85 17.77 2.71
C LEU A 131 -13.10 16.29 3.04
N HIS A 132 -12.48 15.78 4.11
CA HIS A 132 -12.71 14.42 4.59
C HIS A 132 -14.17 14.19 5.01
N ALA A 133 -14.75 15.09 5.79
CA ALA A 133 -16.14 15.01 6.23
C ALA A 133 -17.09 15.01 5.03
N ALA A 134 -16.86 15.91 4.07
CA ALA A 134 -17.70 16.01 2.89
C ALA A 134 -17.59 14.78 1.96
N LEU A 135 -16.38 14.21 1.79
CA LEU A 135 -16.22 12.95 1.06
C LEU A 135 -16.94 11.79 1.76
N ARG A 136 -16.88 11.74 3.09
CA ARG A 136 -17.58 10.72 3.88
C ARG A 136 -19.10 10.84 3.73
N ASP A 137 -19.63 12.05 3.68
CA ASP A 137 -21.07 12.30 3.47
C ASP A 137 -21.51 11.85 2.05
N ASP A 138 -20.62 11.90 1.06
CA ASP A 138 -20.80 11.31 -0.27
C ASP A 138 -20.61 9.77 -0.30
N GLY A 139 -20.38 9.14 0.86
CA GLY A 139 -20.12 7.70 0.96
C GLY A 139 -18.69 7.27 0.59
N ILE A 140 -17.75 8.21 0.50
CA ILE A 140 -16.36 7.97 0.10
C ILE A 140 -15.45 8.03 1.34
N LEU A 141 -14.95 6.87 1.77
CA LEU A 141 -14.06 6.78 2.93
C LEU A 141 -12.59 6.88 2.55
N VAL A 142 -11.95 7.99 2.90
CA VAL A 142 -10.49 8.20 2.74
C VAL A 142 -9.86 8.62 4.06
N PRO A 143 -8.85 7.90 4.58
CA PRO A 143 -8.19 8.29 5.83
C PRO A 143 -7.47 9.64 5.72
N VAL A 144 -7.65 10.49 6.74
CA VAL A 144 -6.76 11.63 7.00
C VAL A 144 -5.53 11.13 7.73
N LEU A 145 -4.34 11.46 7.22
CA LEU A 145 -3.11 11.36 7.99
C LEU A 145 -2.78 12.73 8.57
N GLY A 146 -2.66 12.77 9.90
CA GLY A 146 -2.11 13.90 10.63
C GLY A 146 -0.58 13.86 10.71
N ALA A 147 -0.01 14.64 11.64
CA ALA A 147 1.42 14.78 11.90
C ALA A 147 2.10 13.49 12.42
N TYR A 148 1.98 12.38 11.70
CA TYR A 148 2.69 11.14 11.95
C TYR A 148 3.98 11.14 11.13
N GLY A 149 5.13 10.97 11.77
CA GLY A 149 6.43 10.85 11.08
C GLY A 149 7.02 12.16 10.54
N GLY A 150 6.70 13.32 11.13
CA GLY A 150 7.29 14.61 10.74
C GLY A 150 6.60 15.32 9.59
N LEU A 151 5.41 14.86 9.18
CA LEU A 151 4.55 15.58 8.23
C LEU A 151 4.16 16.95 8.82
N LYS A 152 4.45 18.02 8.07
CA LYS A 152 4.13 19.41 8.47
C LYS A 152 2.66 19.76 8.29
N GLU A 153 1.97 19.07 7.39
CA GLU A 153 0.58 19.33 7.02
C GLU A 153 -0.21 18.03 6.98
N LYS A 154 -1.50 18.10 7.34
CA LYS A 154 -2.42 16.98 7.20
C LYS A 154 -2.74 16.71 5.73
N MET A 155 -3.06 15.46 5.41
CA MET A 155 -3.36 15.04 4.03
C MET A 155 -4.36 13.88 4.00
N LEU A 156 -5.14 13.78 2.92
CA LEU A 156 -5.88 12.58 2.59
C LEU A 156 -4.91 11.55 1.99
N ARG A 157 -4.93 10.33 2.55
CA ARG A 157 -4.11 9.21 2.06
C ARG A 157 -5.01 8.21 1.37
N ILE A 158 -5.15 8.36 0.06
CA ILE A 158 -5.99 7.50 -0.77
C ILE A 158 -5.21 6.22 -1.08
N ALA A 159 -5.70 5.08 -0.62
CA ALA A 159 -5.20 3.77 -0.99
C ALA A 159 -6.04 3.23 -2.16
N VAL A 160 -5.41 2.99 -3.30
CA VAL A 160 -6.06 2.40 -4.47
C VAL A 160 -6.05 0.88 -4.34
N PHE A 161 -7.16 0.24 -4.69
CA PHE A 161 -7.32 -1.21 -4.65
C PHE A 161 -7.39 -1.76 -6.08
N ALA A 162 -6.94 -3.01 -6.25
CA ALA A 162 -7.10 -3.75 -7.49
C ALA A 162 -8.57 -4.00 -7.84
N THR A 163 -9.47 -3.90 -6.87
CA THR A 163 -10.92 -4.11 -7.02
C THR A 163 -11.70 -2.82 -7.28
N HIS A 164 -11.04 -1.66 -7.29
CA HIS A 164 -11.74 -0.44 -7.73
C HIS A 164 -12.12 -0.57 -9.21
N GLU A 165 -13.35 -0.17 -9.51
CA GLU A 165 -13.87 -0.05 -10.85
C GLU A 165 -13.74 1.41 -11.32
N PRO A 166 -13.78 1.69 -12.65
CA PRO A 166 -13.72 3.05 -13.16
C PRO A 166 -14.70 4.01 -12.46
N ALA A 167 -15.93 3.55 -12.22
CA ALA A 167 -16.97 4.32 -11.52
C ALA A 167 -16.56 4.76 -10.10
N HIS A 168 -15.80 3.93 -9.37
CA HIS A 168 -15.29 4.31 -8.04
C HIS A 168 -14.24 5.43 -8.13
N LEU A 169 -13.40 5.39 -9.17
CA LEU A 169 -12.38 6.42 -9.41
C LEU A 169 -13.01 7.73 -9.89
N ASP A 170 -14.03 7.63 -10.75
CA ASP A 170 -14.82 8.76 -11.24
C ASP A 170 -15.58 9.43 -10.09
N ALA A 171 -16.25 8.66 -9.23
CA ALA A 171 -16.97 9.19 -8.07
C ALA A 171 -16.07 10.03 -7.14
N LEU A 172 -14.85 9.55 -6.86
CA LEU A 172 -13.87 10.31 -6.08
C LEU A 172 -13.42 11.59 -6.80
N ALA A 173 -13.12 11.51 -8.10
CA ALA A 173 -12.70 12.68 -8.87
C ALA A 173 -13.81 13.73 -8.96
N ASP A 174 -15.06 13.31 -9.16
CA ASP A 174 -16.22 14.19 -9.25
C ASP A 174 -16.52 14.87 -7.91
N ALA A 175 -16.47 14.12 -6.81
CA ALA A 175 -16.64 14.65 -5.46
C ALA A 175 -15.56 15.70 -5.12
N LEU A 176 -14.32 15.47 -5.56
CA LEU A 176 -13.23 16.44 -5.43
C LEU A 176 -13.44 17.65 -6.34
N ARG A 177 -13.86 17.48 -7.59
CA ARG A 177 -14.10 18.61 -8.53
C ARG A 177 -15.10 19.62 -7.97
N GLN A 178 -16.14 19.17 -7.28
CA GLN A 178 -17.15 20.04 -6.67
C GLN A 178 -16.60 20.84 -5.46
N ARG A 179 -15.44 20.44 -4.94
CA ARG A 179 -14.88 20.89 -3.65
C ARG A 179 -13.42 21.30 -3.75
N MET A 180 -12.93 21.60 -4.95
CA MET A 180 -11.58 22.14 -5.16
C MET A 180 -11.66 23.56 -5.68
#